data_AF-A0A1V5BE58-F1
#
_entry.id   AF-A0A1V5BE58-F1
#
_cell.length_a   1.000
_cell.length_b   1.000
_cell.length_c   1.000
_cell.angle_alpha   90.00
_cell.angle_beta   90.00
_cell.angle_gamma   90.00
#
_symmetry.space_group_name_H-M   'P 1'
#
loop_
_entity.id
_entity.type
_entity.pdbx_description
1 polymer ?
#
loop_
_entity_poly.entity_id
_entity_poly.type
_entity_poly.pdbx_seq_one_letter_code
_entity_poly.pdbx_strand_id
1 'polypeptide(L)'
;MSDLNETVATVQAVDISSGLASEGLSSFLAGIYSNGLLGVGIFIALLAGGVLLHRLNMDRTYRNVAATTHGGEVSPEDLREEMFTRQGSNFNAAAVAAWMLLFAAFAYFYFLTPEIFPGRNYYLVPTLSSGPLGFAAFGLFFLLLTGLAAAFIPKELYGYYELSRETKVAIMLTVPALALSIALSVQLGTIFPELDPAARGLAFLALFGSEVALLWPVYAEALGGIR
;
A
#
# COMPACT_ATOMS: atom_id res chain seq x y z
N MET A 1 -28.41 -42.05 -16.58
CA MET A 1 -27.29 -41.61 -17.44
C MET A 1 -27.34 -40.11 -17.80
N SER A 2 -28.34 -39.33 -17.35
CA SER A 2 -28.42 -37.88 -17.57
C SER A 2 -27.56 -37.09 -16.56
N ASP A 3 -27.53 -37.52 -15.30
CA ASP A 3 -26.94 -36.73 -14.19
C ASP A 3 -25.40 -36.68 -14.18
N LEU A 4 -24.75 -37.66 -14.84
CA LEU A 4 -23.28 -37.67 -14.98
C LEU A 4 -22.78 -36.66 -16.01
N ASN A 5 -23.62 -36.26 -16.98
CA ASN A 5 -23.22 -35.36 -18.05
C ASN A 5 -23.31 -33.88 -17.60
N GLU A 6 -24.29 -33.55 -16.74
CA GLU A 6 -24.40 -32.22 -16.12
C GLU A 6 -23.30 -31.97 -15.08
N THR A 7 -22.89 -32.99 -14.32
CA THR A 7 -21.79 -32.85 -13.35
C THR A 7 -20.43 -32.67 -14.03
N VAL A 8 -20.16 -33.34 -15.15
CA VAL A 8 -18.91 -33.14 -15.91
C VAL A 8 -18.87 -31.77 -16.59
N ALA A 9 -19.99 -31.31 -17.16
CA ALA A 9 -20.07 -30.00 -17.80
C ALA A 9 -19.94 -28.84 -16.79
N THR A 10 -20.49 -28.98 -15.59
CA THR A 10 -20.37 -27.99 -14.52
C THR A 10 -18.96 -27.94 -13.92
N VAL A 11 -18.31 -29.09 -13.73
CA VAL A 11 -16.90 -29.14 -13.28
C VAL A 11 -15.96 -28.51 -14.31
N GLN A 12 -16.14 -28.81 -15.61
CA GLN A 12 -15.35 -28.16 -16.67
C GLN A 12 -15.61 -26.65 -16.77
N ALA A 13 -16.85 -26.19 -16.64
CA ALA A 13 -17.15 -24.76 -16.68
C ALA A 13 -16.57 -24.00 -15.47
N VAL A 14 -16.54 -24.62 -14.29
CA VAL A 14 -15.91 -24.07 -13.08
C VAL A 14 -14.38 -23.99 -13.24
N ASP A 15 -13.74 -25.04 -13.77
CA ASP A 15 -12.28 -25.03 -14.04
C ASP A 15 -11.90 -24.02 -15.13
N ILE A 16 -12.71 -23.87 -16.17
CA ILE A 16 -12.45 -22.89 -17.25
C ILE A 16 -12.67 -21.45 -16.73
N SER A 17 -13.71 -21.19 -15.94
CA SER A 17 -13.97 -19.84 -15.42
C SER A 17 -12.92 -19.38 -14.41
N SER A 18 -12.43 -20.30 -13.56
CA SER A 18 -11.37 -20.02 -12.59
C SER A 18 -10.01 -19.84 -13.26
N GLY A 19 -9.71 -20.62 -14.31
CA GLY A 19 -8.56 -20.43 -15.18
C GLY A 19 -8.53 -19.06 -15.85
N LEU A 20 -9.62 -18.67 -16.53
CA LEU A 20 -9.74 -17.38 -17.21
C LEU A 20 -9.64 -16.17 -16.26
N ALA A 21 -10.22 -16.25 -15.06
CA ALA A 21 -10.11 -15.19 -14.06
C ALA A 21 -8.66 -15.05 -13.55
N SER A 22 -7.94 -16.17 -13.36
CA SER A 22 -6.55 -16.18 -12.91
C SER A 22 -5.56 -15.70 -13.98
N GLU A 23 -5.80 -16.03 -15.25
CA GLU A 23 -5.03 -15.52 -16.40
C GLU A 23 -5.28 -14.02 -16.62
N GLY A 24 -6.53 -13.56 -16.46
CA GLY A 24 -6.88 -12.14 -16.53
C GLY A 24 -6.21 -11.31 -15.43
N LEU A 25 -6.21 -11.81 -14.19
CA LEU A 25 -5.56 -11.12 -13.07
C LEU A 25 -4.04 -11.09 -13.21
N SER A 26 -3.42 -12.22 -13.56
CA SER A 26 -1.96 -12.30 -13.73
C SER A 26 -1.45 -11.42 -14.87
N SER A 27 -2.17 -11.39 -16.00
CA SER A 27 -1.84 -10.50 -17.13
C SER A 27 -2.05 -9.02 -16.78
N PHE A 28 -3.09 -8.68 -16.02
CA PHE A 28 -3.30 -7.32 -15.51
C PHE A 28 -2.16 -6.88 -14.58
N LEU A 29 -1.81 -7.70 -13.59
CA LEU A 29 -0.70 -7.41 -12.66
C LEU A 29 0.64 -7.29 -13.41
N ALA A 30 0.87 -8.14 -14.40
CA ALA A 30 2.03 -8.03 -15.29
C ALA A 30 2.06 -6.72 -16.06
N GLY A 31 0.90 -6.26 -16.53
CA GLY A 31 0.74 -4.93 -17.13
C GLY A 31 1.12 -3.80 -16.17
N ILE A 32 0.77 -3.90 -14.89
CA ILE A 32 1.07 -2.87 -13.88
C ILE A 32 2.56 -2.81 -13.58
N TYR A 33 3.19 -3.94 -13.20
CA TYR A 33 4.59 -3.90 -12.80
C TYR A 33 5.54 -3.68 -13.98
N SER A 34 5.08 -3.94 -15.21
CA SER A 34 5.84 -3.71 -16.45
C SER A 34 5.70 -2.29 -16.97
N ASN A 35 4.66 -1.55 -16.56
CA ASN A 35 4.40 -0.19 -17.00
C ASN A 35 4.57 0.82 -15.85
N GLY A 36 5.70 1.53 -15.87
CA GLY A 36 6.04 2.50 -14.83
C GLY A 36 4.94 3.53 -14.56
N LEU A 37 4.36 4.12 -15.61
CA LEU A 37 3.34 5.16 -15.47
C LEU A 37 2.03 4.62 -14.87
N LEU A 38 1.61 3.45 -15.33
CA LEU A 38 0.38 2.82 -14.83
C LEU A 38 0.55 2.43 -13.36
N GLY A 39 1.70 1.85 -13.01
CA GLY A 39 2.04 1.52 -11.64
C GLY A 39 2.08 2.74 -10.70
N VAL A 40 2.77 3.81 -11.10
CA VAL A 40 2.75 5.08 -10.34
C VAL A 40 1.34 5.65 -10.23
N GLY A 41 0.55 5.58 -11.31
CA GLY A 41 -0.83 6.04 -11.32
C GLY A 41 -1.71 5.30 -10.31
N ILE A 42 -1.60 3.98 -10.22
CA ILE A 42 -2.33 3.16 -9.25
C ILE A 42 -1.90 3.48 -7.83
N PHE A 43 -0.59 3.58 -7.57
CA PHE A 43 -0.06 3.93 -6.24
C PHE A 43 -0.63 5.28 -5.76
N ILE A 44 -0.58 6.30 -6.63
CA ILE A 44 -1.17 7.61 -6.30
C ILE A 44 -2.68 7.52 -6.11
N ALA A 45 -3.38 6.75 -6.94
CA ALA A 45 -4.83 6.57 -6.83
C ALA A 45 -5.25 5.90 -5.52
N LEU A 46 -4.50 4.88 -5.06
CA LEU A 46 -4.74 4.21 -3.78
C LEU A 46 -4.54 5.17 -2.62
N LEU A 47 -3.40 5.88 -2.56
CA LEU A 47 -3.14 6.91 -1.55
C LEU A 47 -4.23 8.00 -1.55
N ALA A 48 -4.56 8.55 -2.72
CA ALA A 48 -5.57 9.60 -2.85
C ALA A 48 -6.96 9.09 -2.43
N GLY A 49 -7.31 7.86 -2.81
CA GLY A 49 -8.53 7.19 -2.40
C GLY A 49 -8.61 7.00 -0.88
N GLY A 50 -7.50 6.58 -0.25
CA GLY A 50 -7.40 6.46 1.21
C GLY A 50 -7.61 7.81 1.91
N VAL A 51 -6.95 8.87 1.45
CA VAL A 51 -7.11 10.23 2.01
C VAL A 51 -8.54 10.74 1.83
N LEU A 52 -9.13 10.55 0.65
CA LEU A 52 -10.49 11.00 0.35
C LEU A 52 -11.50 10.27 1.24
N LEU A 53 -11.42 8.94 1.32
CA LEU A 53 -12.32 8.15 2.15
C LEU A 53 -12.18 8.49 3.63
N HIS A 54 -10.96 8.73 4.10
CA HIS A 54 -10.73 9.19 5.48
C HIS A 54 -11.43 10.51 5.75
N ARG A 55 -11.28 11.51 4.86
CA ARG A 55 -11.96 12.81 5.00
C ARG A 55 -13.48 12.68 4.97
N LEU A 56 -14.01 11.93 4.01
CA LEU A 56 -15.45 11.70 3.91
C LEU A 56 -16.00 11.01 5.15
N ASN A 57 -15.24 10.08 5.74
CA ASN A 57 -15.62 9.43 6.99
C ASN A 57 -15.69 10.43 8.14
N MET A 58 -14.66 11.27 8.33
CA MET A 58 -14.64 12.30 9.36
C MET A 58 -15.81 13.29 9.20
N ASP A 59 -16.06 13.76 7.98
CA ASP A 59 -17.17 14.68 7.69
C ASP A 59 -18.55 14.04 7.92
N ARG A 60 -18.68 12.73 7.64
CA ARG A 60 -19.90 11.98 7.89
C ARG A 60 -20.13 11.82 9.39
N THR A 61 -19.11 11.45 10.15
CA THR A 61 -19.21 11.29 11.60
C THR A 61 -19.56 12.60 12.28
N TYR A 62 -18.90 13.70 11.90
CA TYR A 62 -19.23 15.03 12.41
C TYR A 62 -20.69 15.41 12.15
N ARG A 63 -21.17 15.28 10.91
CA ARG A 63 -22.57 15.60 10.57
C ARG A 63 -23.58 14.75 11.35
N ASN A 64 -23.28 13.47 11.56
CA ASN A 64 -24.16 12.58 12.32
C ASN A 64 -24.25 12.99 13.80
N VAL A 65 -23.12 13.35 14.41
CA VAL A 65 -23.08 13.78 15.82
C VAL A 65 -23.73 15.15 16.00
N ALA A 66 -23.47 16.09 15.10
CA ALA A 66 -24.11 17.41 15.14
C ALA A 66 -25.64 17.30 15.00
N ALA A 67 -26.15 16.36 14.20
CA ALA A 67 -27.59 16.14 14.03
C ALA A 67 -28.29 15.53 15.26
N THR A 68 -27.57 14.76 16.09
CA THR A 68 -28.13 14.11 17.29
C THR A 68 -27.99 14.96 18.55
N THR A 69 -27.19 16.03 18.50
CA THR A 69 -26.98 16.95 19.61
C THR A 69 -28.09 18.00 19.61
N HIS A 70 -29.10 17.85 20.46
CA HIS A 70 -30.31 18.69 20.56
C HIS A 70 -30.02 20.16 20.95
N GLY A 71 -29.40 20.94 20.06
CA GLY A 71 -29.13 22.37 20.26
C GLY A 71 -27.81 22.72 20.95
N GLY A 72 -26.93 21.74 21.17
CA GLY A 72 -25.54 21.99 21.58
C GLY A 72 -24.66 22.21 20.35
N GLU A 73 -23.88 23.28 20.32
CA GLU A 73 -22.82 23.45 19.33
C GLU A 73 -21.71 22.42 19.61
N VAL A 74 -21.37 21.61 18.62
CA VAL A 74 -20.24 20.67 18.67
C VAL A 74 -19.14 21.21 17.78
N SER A 75 -18.01 21.61 18.36
CA SER A 75 -16.83 21.98 17.58
C SER A 75 -16.26 20.73 16.87
N PRO A 76 -15.88 20.84 15.58
CA PRO A 76 -15.17 19.76 14.88
C PRO A 76 -13.88 19.34 15.58
N GLU A 77 -13.17 20.29 16.19
CA GLU A 77 -11.92 20.06 16.90
C GLU A 77 -12.15 19.23 18.17
N ASP A 78 -13.16 19.60 18.97
CA ASP A 78 -13.52 18.88 20.19
C ASP A 78 -13.95 17.44 19.86
N LEU A 79 -14.77 17.27 18.81
CA LEU A 79 -15.19 15.94 18.37
C LEU A 79 -14.01 15.08 17.91
N ARG A 80 -13.05 15.67 17.20
CA ARG A 80 -11.84 14.94 16.77
C ARG A 80 -10.98 14.54 17.97
N GLU A 81 -10.90 15.36 19.01
CA GLU A 81 -10.16 15.00 20.21
C GLU A 81 -10.84 13.87 20.98
N GLU A 82 -12.17 13.91 21.11
CA GLU A 82 -12.96 12.86 21.77
C GLU A 82 -12.96 11.53 21.01
N MET A 83 -12.97 11.57 19.68
CA MET A 83 -12.89 10.36 18.84
C MET A 83 -11.49 9.73 18.82
N PHE A 84 -10.46 10.47 19.21
CA PHE A 84 -9.09 10.02 19.08
C PHE A 84 -8.76 8.93 20.11
N THR A 85 -8.48 7.74 19.61
CA THR A 85 -8.00 6.61 20.40
C THR A 85 -6.49 6.47 20.29
N ARG A 86 -5.79 6.57 21.43
CA ARG A 86 -4.35 6.35 21.48
C ARG A 86 -4.00 4.90 21.13
N GLN A 87 -3.14 4.74 20.14
CA GLN A 87 -2.55 3.44 19.80
C GLN A 87 -1.24 3.22 20.58
N GLY A 88 -0.87 1.95 20.81
CA GLY A 88 0.32 1.58 21.58
C GLY A 88 1.63 2.03 20.91
N SER A 89 2.63 2.41 21.72
CA SER A 89 3.90 2.97 21.21
C SER A 89 4.62 2.08 20.19
N ASN A 90 4.66 0.77 20.43
CA ASN A 90 5.31 -0.17 19.50
C ASN A 90 4.60 -0.23 18.14
N PHE A 91 3.26 -0.18 18.16
CA PHE A 91 2.47 -0.12 16.95
C PHE A 91 2.72 1.19 16.21
N ASN A 92 2.75 2.33 16.91
CA ASN A 92 3.01 3.63 16.30
C ASN A 92 4.40 3.67 15.64
N ALA A 93 5.43 3.15 16.31
CA ALA A 93 6.77 3.07 15.74
C ALA A 93 6.79 2.20 14.47
N ALA A 94 6.15 1.03 14.50
CA ALA A 94 6.06 0.14 13.34
C ALA A 94 5.26 0.78 12.19
N ALA A 95 4.16 1.45 12.49
CA ALA A 95 3.34 2.18 11.52
C ALA A 95 4.14 3.30 10.84
N VAL A 96 4.82 4.14 11.61
CA VAL A 96 5.67 5.22 11.06
C VAL A 96 6.77 4.62 10.18
N ALA A 97 7.46 3.59 10.66
CA ALA A 97 8.49 2.90 9.89
C ALA A 97 7.95 2.30 8.59
N ALA A 98 6.78 1.67 8.63
CA ALA A 98 6.12 1.10 7.46
C ALA A 98 5.78 2.17 6.42
N TRP A 99 5.22 3.30 6.82
CA TRP A 99 4.94 4.40 5.90
C TRP A 99 6.20 4.98 5.28
N MET A 100 7.27 5.16 6.06
CA MET A 100 8.57 5.59 5.50
C MET A 100 9.13 4.57 4.51
N LEU A 101 9.09 3.28 4.87
CA LEU A 101 9.56 2.20 4.01
C LEU A 101 8.70 2.03 2.76
N LEU A 102 7.41 2.36 2.79
CA LEU A 102 6.52 2.27 1.63
C LEU A 102 7.03 3.16 0.50
N PHE A 103 7.36 4.41 0.81
CA PHE A 103 7.88 5.35 -0.19
C PHE A 103 9.32 5.03 -0.61
N ALA A 104 10.15 4.54 0.31
CA ALA A 104 11.48 4.08 -0.04
C ALA A 104 11.42 2.86 -0.98
N ALA A 105 10.58 1.87 -0.68
CA ALA A 105 10.34 0.69 -1.50
C ALA A 105 9.77 1.05 -2.87
N PHE A 106 8.80 1.97 -2.92
CA PHE A 106 8.30 2.52 -4.18
C PHE A 106 9.43 3.14 -5.01
N ALA A 107 10.30 3.94 -4.37
CA ALA A 107 11.39 4.59 -5.06
C ALA A 107 12.41 3.59 -5.61
N TYR A 108 12.78 2.58 -4.82
CA TYR A 108 13.65 1.50 -5.26
C TYR A 108 13.03 0.70 -6.40
N PHE A 109 11.77 0.30 -6.28
CA PHE A 109 11.11 -0.49 -7.30
C PHE A 109 11.06 0.24 -8.65
N TYR A 110 10.58 1.49 -8.68
CA TYR A 110 10.37 2.23 -9.93
C TYR A 110 11.62 2.91 -10.49
N PHE A 111 12.48 3.48 -9.65
CA PHE A 111 13.61 4.29 -10.12
C PHE A 111 14.93 3.53 -10.13
N LEU A 112 15.09 2.42 -9.40
CA LEU A 112 16.30 1.61 -9.49
C LEU A 112 16.24 0.60 -10.64
N THR A 113 15.04 0.23 -11.10
CA THR A 113 14.83 -0.71 -12.20
C THR A 113 14.76 0.04 -13.54
N PRO A 114 15.84 0.08 -14.35
CA PRO A 114 15.95 1.03 -15.47
C PRO A 114 14.92 0.77 -16.58
N GLU A 115 14.45 -0.46 -16.71
CA GLU A 115 13.42 -0.83 -17.69
C GLU A 115 12.06 -0.19 -17.42
N ILE A 116 11.77 0.13 -16.16
CA ILE A 116 10.50 0.75 -15.78
C ILE A 116 10.50 2.22 -16.20
N PHE A 117 11.61 2.92 -15.97
CA PHE A 117 11.82 4.30 -16.41
C PHE A 117 13.21 4.50 -17.04
N PRO A 118 13.38 4.18 -18.34
CA PRO A 118 14.69 4.26 -19.01
C PRO A 118 15.28 5.67 -19.00
N GLY A 119 14.42 6.69 -19.10
CA GLY A 119 14.83 8.10 -19.12
C GLY A 119 14.79 8.80 -17.75
N ARG A 120 14.39 8.11 -16.67
CA ARG A 120 14.25 8.68 -15.31
C ARG A 120 14.54 7.61 -14.27
N ASN A 121 15.79 7.15 -14.18
CA ASN A 121 16.22 6.15 -13.20
C ASN A 121 17.48 6.61 -12.44
N TYR A 122 17.77 5.89 -11.36
CA TYR A 122 18.90 6.10 -10.46
C TYR A 122 20.25 6.19 -11.19
N TYR A 123 20.47 5.41 -12.24
CA TYR A 123 21.73 5.38 -12.97
C TYR A 123 22.00 6.63 -13.81
N LEU A 124 20.98 7.46 -14.05
CA LEU A 124 21.12 8.73 -14.75
C LEU A 124 21.70 9.86 -13.88
N VAL A 125 21.97 9.59 -12.60
CA VAL A 125 22.66 10.52 -11.70
C VAL A 125 24.04 9.94 -11.36
N PRO A 126 25.08 10.16 -12.19
CA PRO A 126 26.36 9.45 -12.07
C PRO A 126 27.03 9.62 -10.71
N THR A 127 26.97 10.83 -10.15
CA THR A 127 27.55 11.13 -8.83
C THR A 127 26.92 10.32 -7.71
N LEU A 128 25.63 9.99 -7.85
CA LEU A 128 24.92 9.14 -6.91
C LEU A 128 25.22 7.67 -7.25
N SER A 129 24.99 7.24 -8.49
CA SER A 129 25.06 5.84 -8.89
C SER A 129 26.45 5.22 -8.79
N SER A 130 27.52 5.99 -8.99
CA SER A 130 28.91 5.52 -8.85
C SER A 130 29.49 5.75 -7.44
N GLY A 131 28.74 6.37 -6.52
CA GLY A 131 29.21 6.68 -5.18
C GLY A 131 29.18 5.44 -4.27
N PRO A 132 30.16 5.25 -3.36
CA PRO A 132 30.23 4.09 -2.47
C PRO A 132 29.03 3.98 -1.51
N LEU A 133 28.37 5.11 -1.24
CA LEU A 133 27.17 5.19 -0.41
C LEU A 133 25.94 5.66 -1.20
N GLY A 134 26.03 5.73 -2.53
CA GLY A 134 24.97 6.30 -3.37
C GLY A 134 23.63 5.62 -3.21
N PHE A 135 23.69 4.29 -3.11
CA PHE A 135 22.53 3.43 -2.87
C PHE A 135 21.86 3.77 -1.54
N ALA A 136 22.63 3.78 -0.45
CA ALA A 136 22.11 4.12 0.87
C ALA A 136 21.59 5.57 0.94
N ALA A 137 22.28 6.51 0.29
CA ALA A 137 21.89 7.91 0.22
C ALA A 137 20.54 8.08 -0.50
N PHE A 138 20.31 7.33 -1.58
CA PHE A 138 19.02 7.32 -2.28
C PHE A 138 17.88 6.87 -1.37
N GLY A 139 18.03 5.72 -0.70
CA GLY A 139 17.01 5.24 0.25
C GLY A 139 16.79 6.21 1.42
N LEU A 140 17.87 6.71 2.03
CA LEU A 140 17.79 7.66 3.12
C LEU A 140 17.10 8.97 2.73
N PHE A 141 17.31 9.45 1.50
CA PHE A 141 16.62 10.62 0.99
C PHE A 141 15.10 10.45 1.02
N PHE A 142 14.58 9.33 0.52
CA PHE A 142 13.13 9.06 0.55
C PHE A 142 12.61 8.79 1.96
N LEU A 143 13.37 8.10 2.80
CA LEU A 143 13.02 7.91 4.21
C LEU A 143 12.89 9.25 4.95
N LEU A 144 13.85 10.16 4.79
CA LEU A 144 13.81 11.48 5.44
C LEU A 144 12.71 12.38 4.87
N LEU A 145 12.55 12.39 3.55
CA LEU A 145 11.51 13.16 2.86
C LEU A 145 10.11 12.79 3.36
N THR A 146 9.89 11.51 3.62
CA THR A 146 8.57 10.99 4.01
C THR A 146 8.40 10.88 5.53
N GLY A 147 9.50 10.89 6.30
CA GLY A 147 9.48 10.79 7.75
C GLY A 147 8.64 11.86 8.43
N LEU A 148 8.67 13.10 7.95
CA LEU A 148 7.86 14.18 8.52
C LEU A 148 6.36 13.91 8.36
N ALA A 149 5.92 13.48 7.18
CA ALA A 149 4.52 13.13 6.94
C ALA A 149 4.12 11.86 7.70
N ALA A 150 5.01 10.85 7.73
CA ALA A 150 4.80 9.59 8.42
C ALA A 150 4.61 9.78 9.93
N ALA A 151 5.31 10.73 10.55
CA ALA A 151 5.19 11.03 11.98
C ALA A 151 3.77 11.45 12.40
N PHE A 152 2.98 12.02 11.49
CA PHE A 152 1.59 12.39 11.77
C PHE A 152 0.61 11.23 11.61
N ILE A 153 0.98 10.13 10.93
CA ILE A 153 0.06 9.02 10.63
C ILE A 153 -0.60 8.41 11.88
N PRO A 154 0.11 8.14 12.99
CA PRO A 154 -0.55 7.59 14.17
C PRO A 154 -1.65 8.50 14.72
N LYS A 155 -1.45 9.82 14.65
CA LYS A 155 -2.40 10.82 15.14
C LYS A 155 -3.53 11.08 14.14
N GLU A 156 -3.18 11.25 12.87
CA GLU A 156 -4.08 11.74 11.83
C GLU A 156 -4.82 10.61 11.11
N LEU A 157 -4.36 9.36 11.18
CA LEU A 157 -4.98 8.23 10.51
C LEU A 157 -5.44 7.17 11.52
N TYR A 158 -4.51 6.42 12.11
CA TYR A 158 -4.84 5.24 12.93
C TYR A 158 -5.51 5.56 14.26
N GLY A 159 -5.45 6.80 14.73
CA GLY A 159 -6.14 7.25 15.93
C GLY A 159 -7.67 7.28 15.82
N TYR A 160 -8.22 7.26 14.60
CA TYR A 160 -9.65 7.43 14.35
C TYR A 160 -10.39 6.16 13.94
N TYR A 161 -9.70 5.02 13.96
CA TYR A 161 -10.26 3.74 13.57
C TYR A 161 -10.09 2.73 14.70
N GLU A 162 -11.11 1.90 14.89
CA GLU A 162 -10.99 0.73 15.75
C GLU A 162 -10.15 -0.33 15.02
N LEU A 163 -8.97 -0.61 15.58
CA LEU A 163 -8.02 -1.51 14.97
C LEU A 163 -8.03 -2.86 15.70
N SER A 164 -8.53 -3.89 15.01
CA SER A 164 -8.45 -5.27 15.49
C SER A 164 -6.98 -5.71 15.66
N ARG A 165 -6.77 -6.76 16.45
CA ARG A 165 -5.43 -7.35 16.62
C ARG A 165 -4.83 -7.80 15.28
N GLU A 166 -5.66 -8.37 14.42
CA GLU A 166 -5.25 -8.87 13.11
C GLU A 166 -4.81 -7.72 12.19
N THR A 167 -5.56 -6.63 12.15
CA THR A 167 -5.20 -5.43 11.37
C THR A 167 -3.89 -4.82 11.86
N LYS A 168 -3.68 -4.76 13.18
CA LYS A 168 -2.40 -4.28 13.75
C LYS A 168 -1.24 -5.16 13.32
N VAL A 169 -1.40 -6.49 13.38
CA VAL A 169 -0.38 -7.44 12.95
C VAL A 169 -0.10 -7.29 11.45
N ALA A 170 -1.13 -7.16 10.62
CA ALA A 170 -0.97 -6.95 9.18
C ALA A 170 -0.16 -5.68 8.88
N ILE A 171 -0.49 -4.56 9.53
CA ILE A 171 0.29 -3.31 9.43
C ILE A 171 1.73 -3.52 9.88
N MET A 172 1.98 -4.21 11.00
CA MET A 172 3.36 -4.47 11.46
C MET A 172 4.15 -5.37 10.50
N LEU A 173 3.50 -6.33 9.85
CA LEU A 173 4.11 -7.22 8.86
C LEU A 173 4.46 -6.52 7.55
N THR A 174 3.93 -5.32 7.30
CA THR A 174 4.37 -4.51 6.14
C THR A 174 5.83 -4.09 6.25
N VAL A 175 6.39 -3.93 7.45
CA VAL A 175 7.82 -3.58 7.62
C VAL A 175 8.74 -4.62 6.97
N PRO A 176 8.69 -5.92 7.35
CA PRO A 176 9.51 -6.93 6.67
C PRO A 176 9.12 -7.15 5.21
N ALA A 177 7.84 -7.00 4.83
CA ALA A 177 7.43 -7.11 3.43
C ALA A 177 8.03 -5.99 2.56
N LEU A 178 8.01 -4.75 3.02
CA LEU A 178 8.62 -3.61 2.32
C LEU A 178 10.14 -3.73 2.26
N ALA A 179 10.78 -4.23 3.32
CA ALA A 179 12.20 -4.56 3.29
C ALA A 179 12.54 -5.63 2.23
N LEU A 180 11.69 -6.65 2.08
CA LEU A 180 11.81 -7.65 1.02
C LEU A 180 11.63 -7.02 -0.37
N SER A 181 10.63 -6.14 -0.54
CA SER A 181 10.41 -5.41 -1.79
C SER A 181 11.64 -4.59 -2.19
N ILE A 182 12.25 -3.89 -1.23
CA ILE A 182 13.51 -3.18 -1.44
C ILE A 182 14.58 -4.17 -1.87
N ALA A 183 14.88 -5.21 -1.09
CA ALA A 183 15.96 -6.17 -1.40
C ALA A 183 15.84 -6.77 -2.81
N LEU A 184 14.63 -7.17 -3.23
CA LEU A 184 14.37 -7.69 -4.57
C LEU A 184 14.55 -6.62 -5.65
N SER A 185 14.07 -5.39 -5.41
CA SER A 185 14.28 -4.27 -6.35
C SER A 185 15.75 -3.95 -6.54
N VAL A 186 16.56 -4.10 -5.48
CA VAL A 186 18.01 -3.93 -5.53
C VAL A 186 18.67 -5.01 -6.37
N GLN A 187 18.30 -6.26 -6.12
CA GLN A 187 18.80 -7.39 -6.90
C GLN A 187 18.50 -7.20 -8.40
N LEU A 188 17.25 -6.86 -8.73
CA LEU A 188 16.80 -6.64 -10.11
C LEU A 188 17.45 -5.42 -10.77
N GLY A 189 17.61 -4.33 -10.02
CA GLY A 189 18.15 -3.08 -10.55
C GLY A 189 19.66 -3.10 -10.73
N THR A 190 20.41 -3.84 -9.92
CA THR A 190 21.88 -3.79 -9.87
C THR A 190 22.58 -4.99 -10.51
N ILE A 191 21.91 -6.13 -10.65
CA ILE A 191 22.48 -7.36 -11.23
C ILE A 191 21.84 -7.60 -12.61
N PHE A 192 22.51 -7.15 -13.69
CA PHE A 192 22.10 -7.41 -15.09
C PHE A 192 22.68 -8.73 -15.64
N PRO A 193 22.03 -9.45 -16.60
CA PRO A 193 20.90 -8.99 -17.43
C PRO A 193 19.62 -9.86 -17.42
N GLU A 194 19.54 -10.97 -16.69
CA GLU A 194 18.32 -11.78 -16.67
C GLU A 194 17.42 -11.35 -15.51
N LEU A 195 16.39 -10.57 -15.85
CA LEU A 195 15.33 -10.26 -14.91
C LEU A 195 14.53 -11.52 -14.63
N ASP A 196 14.52 -11.94 -13.37
CA ASP A 196 13.59 -12.94 -12.88
C ASP A 196 12.18 -12.30 -12.75
N PRO A 197 11.21 -12.67 -13.61
CA PRO A 197 9.85 -12.14 -13.53
C PRO A 197 9.19 -12.47 -12.20
N ALA A 198 9.56 -13.58 -11.55
CA ALA A 198 9.03 -13.98 -10.26
C ALA A 198 9.51 -13.03 -9.16
N ALA A 199 10.80 -12.70 -9.10
CA ALA A 199 11.34 -11.71 -8.17
C ALA A 199 10.69 -10.33 -8.35
N ARG A 200 10.45 -9.91 -9.60
CA ARG A 200 9.76 -8.63 -9.90
C ARG A 200 8.31 -8.64 -9.43
N GLY A 201 7.58 -9.71 -9.71
CA GLY A 201 6.21 -9.89 -9.24
C GLY A 201 6.13 -9.91 -7.71
N LEU A 202 7.06 -10.59 -7.04
CA LEU A 202 7.10 -10.66 -5.58
C LEU A 202 7.43 -9.29 -4.96
N ALA A 203 8.38 -8.54 -5.53
CA ALA A 203 8.70 -7.19 -5.09
C ALA A 203 7.49 -6.25 -5.22
N PHE A 204 6.76 -6.37 -6.34
CA PHE A 204 5.53 -5.63 -6.60
C PHE A 204 4.42 -5.99 -5.59
N LEU A 205 4.16 -7.28 -5.38
CA LEU A 205 3.13 -7.74 -4.44
C LEU A 205 3.46 -7.32 -3.00
N ALA A 206 4.72 -7.38 -2.61
CA ALA A 206 5.17 -6.91 -1.31
C ALA A 206 4.98 -5.39 -1.15
N LEU A 207 5.18 -4.60 -2.21
CA LEU A 207 4.96 -3.15 -2.22
C LEU A 207 3.46 -2.80 -2.14
N PHE A 208 2.68 -3.20 -3.15
CA PHE A 208 1.27 -2.84 -3.28
C PHE A 208 0.39 -3.55 -2.24
N GLY A 209 0.72 -4.79 -1.88
CA GLY A 209 0.06 -5.49 -0.78
C GLY A 209 0.26 -4.75 0.55
N SER A 210 1.45 -4.21 0.79
CA SER A 210 1.73 -3.38 1.98
C SER A 210 0.98 -2.06 1.95
N GLU A 211 0.90 -1.39 0.79
CA GLU A 211 0.09 -0.17 0.62
C GLU A 211 -1.37 -0.40 1.00
N VAL A 212 -1.97 -1.46 0.45
CA VAL A 212 -3.36 -1.84 0.74
C VAL A 212 -3.52 -2.18 2.22
N ALA A 213 -2.59 -2.93 2.82
CA ALA A 213 -2.63 -3.26 4.25
C ALA A 213 -2.55 -2.02 5.14
N LEU A 214 -1.73 -1.03 4.78
CA LEU A 214 -1.60 0.23 5.53
C LEU A 214 -2.86 1.09 5.45
N LEU A 215 -3.57 1.07 4.33
CA LEU A 215 -4.83 1.80 4.10
C LEU A 215 -6.08 1.01 4.49
N TRP A 216 -5.94 -0.28 4.79
CA TRP A 216 -7.05 -1.18 5.08
C TRP A 216 -8.04 -0.66 6.12
N PRO A 217 -7.63 -0.05 7.26
CA PRO A 217 -8.58 0.48 8.23
C PRO A 217 -9.58 1.48 7.63
N VAL A 218 -9.11 2.31 6.70
CA VAL A 218 -9.94 3.30 6.02
C VAL A 218 -10.93 2.62 5.06
N TYR A 219 -10.43 1.66 4.29
CA TYR A 219 -11.24 0.95 3.31
C TYR A 219 -12.29 0.06 3.97
N ALA A 220 -11.92 -0.65 5.04
CA ALA A 220 -12.83 -1.48 5.81
C ALA A 220 -13.96 -0.65 6.43
N GLU A 221 -13.66 0.53 6.97
CA GLU A 221 -14.69 1.45 7.47
C GLU A 221 -15.63 1.92 6.37
N ALA A 222 -15.08 2.30 5.20
CA ALA A 222 -15.89 2.72 4.06
C ALA A 222 -16.83 1.62 3.54
N LEU A 223 -16.46 0.35 3.71
CA LEU A 223 -17.26 -0.82 3.32
C LEU A 223 -18.36 -1.19 4.33
N GLY A 224 -18.50 -0.45 5.43
CA GLY A 224 -19.55 -0.67 6.43
C GLY A 224 -19.04 -1.00 7.83
N GLY A 225 -17.72 -0.94 8.04
CA GLY A 225 -17.07 -1.23 9.32
C GLY A 225 -17.01 -2.73 9.61
N ILE A 226 -15.89 -3.18 10.18
CA ILE A 226 -15.82 -4.52 10.79
C ILE A 226 -16.59 -4.41 12.11
N ARG A 227 -17.87 -4.79 12.11
CA ARG A 227 -18.66 -5.01 13.32
C ARG A 227 -18.35 -6.37 13.93
#